data_AF-A0A486XEA9-F1
#
_entry.id   AF-A0A486XEA9-F1
#
_cell.length_a   1.000
_cell.length_b   1.000
_cell.length_c   1.000
_cell.angle_alpha   90.00
_cell.angle_beta   90.00
_cell.angle_gamma   90.00
#
_symmetry.space_group_name_H-M   'P 1'
#
loop_
_entity.id
_entity.type
_entity.pdbx_description
1 polymer ?
#
loop_
_entity_poly.entity_id
_entity_poly.type
_entity_poly.pdbx_seq_one_letter_code
_entity_poly.pdbx_strand_id
1 'polypeptide(L)' 'MIKENLKNLTVLPLENLEIKRNTFSCSNKESEKYFRQYASQDVKKGLAKCFVLIDHK' A
#
# COMPACT_ATOMS: atom_id res chain seq x y z
N MET A 1 -18.92 -14.61 -6.50
CA MET A 1 -18.94 -13.25 -5.92
C MET A 1 -17.56 -12.60 -5.69
N ILE A 2 -16.42 -13.25 -5.99
CA ILE A 2 -15.08 -12.64 -5.81
C ILE A 2 -14.64 -11.84 -7.05
N LYS A 3 -14.98 -12.31 -8.26
CA LYS A 3 -14.47 -11.74 -9.53
C LYS A 3 -15.02 -10.35 -9.89
N GLU A 4 -16.22 -10.00 -9.46
CA GLU A 4 -16.84 -8.71 -9.83
C GLU A 4 -16.23 -7.52 -9.08
N ASN A 5 -15.74 -7.72 -7.85
CA ASN A 5 -15.10 -6.68 -7.04
C ASN A 5 -13.66 -6.36 -7.47
N LEU A 6 -13.08 -7.11 -8.41
CA LEU A 6 -11.70 -6.88 -8.85
C LEU A 6 -11.58 -5.80 -9.95
N LYS A 7 -12.71 -5.37 -10.53
CA LYS A 7 -12.71 -4.42 -11.67
C LYS A 7 -12.23 -3.02 -11.29
N ASN A 8 -12.36 -2.63 -10.02
CA ASN A 8 -11.98 -1.31 -9.51
C ASN A 8 -10.66 -1.34 -8.75
N LEU A 9 -9.87 -2.41 -8.91
CA LEU A 9 -8.57 -2.54 -8.25
C LEU A 9 -7.46 -2.06 -9.17
N THR A 10 -6.58 -1.20 -8.64
CA THR A 10 -5.36 -0.78 -9.34
C THR A 10 -4.14 -1.03 -8.48
N VAL A 11 -3.04 -1.42 -9.11
CA VAL A 11 -1.72 -1.47 -8.47
C VAL A 11 -0.95 -0.22 -8.85
N LEU A 12 -0.36 0.45 -7.87
CA LEU A 12 0.52 1.59 -8.10
C LEU A 12 1.77 1.55 -7.21
N PRO A 13 2.89 2.15 -7.64
CA PRO A 13 4.06 2.36 -6.79
C PRO A 13 3.69 3.19 -5.56
N LEU A 14 4.31 2.91 -4.41
CA LEU A 14 4.06 3.66 -3.17
C LEU A 14 4.28 5.16 -3.32
N GLU A 15 5.19 5.56 -4.21
CA GLU A 15 5.51 6.96 -4.52
C GLU A 15 4.32 7.74 -5.10
N ASN A 16 3.42 7.02 -5.78
CA ASN A 16 2.24 7.58 -6.44
C ASN A 16 0.98 7.50 -5.56
N LEU A 17 1.12 7.08 -4.29
CA LEU A 17 0.01 6.94 -3.38
C LEU A 17 -0.43 8.30 -2.82
N GLU A 18 -1.63 8.74 -3.20
CA GLU A 18 -2.23 10.00 -2.73
C GLU A 18 -2.97 9.86 -1.38
N ILE A 19 -3.36 8.64 -1.02
CA ILE A 19 -4.09 8.34 0.23
C ILE A 19 -3.12 8.33 1.42
N LYS A 20 -3.57 8.83 2.58
CA LYS A 20 -2.76 8.86 3.81
C LYS A 20 -2.44 7.43 4.28
N ARG A 21 -1.16 7.05 4.31
CA ARG A 21 -0.69 5.71 4.74
C ARG A 21 -1.12 5.29 6.16
N ASN A 22 -1.42 6.25 7.03
CA ASN A 22 -1.87 5.97 8.40
C ASN A 22 -3.29 5.37 8.47
N THR A 23 -4.06 5.38 7.37
CA THR A 23 -5.37 4.73 7.29
C THR A 23 -5.28 3.23 7.00
N PHE A 24 -4.14 2.75 6.50
CA PHE A 24 -3.94 1.32 6.23
C PHE A 24 -3.88 0.52 7.54
N SER A 25 -4.62 -0.59 7.62
CA SER A 25 -4.54 -1.53 8.74
C SER A 25 -4.59 -2.98 8.25
N CYS A 26 -3.90 -3.87 8.96
CA CYS A 26 -3.96 -5.31 8.69
C CYS A 26 -3.78 -6.11 9.99
N SER A 27 -3.99 -7.43 9.90
CA SER A 27 -3.84 -8.35 11.05
C SER A 27 -2.39 -8.47 11.55
N ASN A 28 -1.40 -8.27 10.67
CA ASN A 28 0.01 -8.35 11.01
C ASN A 28 0.54 -6.97 11.46
N LYS A 29 0.75 -6.81 12.77
CA LYS A 29 1.16 -5.53 13.37
C LYS A 29 2.54 -5.04 12.93
N GLU A 30 3.49 -5.94 12.70
CA GLU A 30 4.81 -5.57 12.20
C GLU A 30 4.74 -5.03 10.76
N SER A 31 3.91 -5.64 9.92
CA SER A 31 3.69 -5.18 8.54
C SER A 31 2.95 -3.84 8.49
N GLU A 32 1.94 -3.67 9.35
CA GLU A 32 1.24 -2.39 9.49
C GLU A 32 2.20 -1.27 9.94
N LYS A 33 3.01 -1.55 10.97
CA LYS A 33 4.03 -0.61 11.46
C LYS A 33 5.05 -0.29 10.37
N TYR A 34 5.54 -1.31 9.67
CA TYR A 34 6.49 -1.15 8.57
C TYR A 34 5.95 -0.22 7.48
N PHE A 35 4.74 -0.51 7.00
CA PHE A 35 4.11 0.25 5.92
C PHE A 35 3.91 1.73 6.31
N ARG A 36 3.46 1.97 7.56
CA ARG A 36 3.20 3.33 8.07
C ARG A 36 4.50 4.12 8.29
N GLN A 37 5.52 3.50 8.87
CA GLN A 37 6.71 4.21 9.37
C GLN A 37 7.91 4.18 8.40
N TYR A 38 8.21 3.03 7.80
CA TYR A 38 9.50 2.79 7.15
C TYR A 38 9.41 2.70 5.62
N ALA A 39 8.32 2.17 5.06
CA ALA A 39 8.24 1.86 3.62
C ALA A 39 8.57 3.05 2.68
N SER A 40 8.15 4.28 3.02
CA SER A 40 8.48 5.46 2.20
C SER A 40 9.96 5.82 2.26
N GLN A 41 10.63 5.61 3.39
CA GLN A 41 12.07 5.90 3.51
C GLN A 41 12.89 4.87 2.74
N ASP A 42 12.51 3.60 2.83
CA ASP A 42 13.21 2.51 2.13
C ASP A 42 13.09 2.66 0.61
N VAL A 43 11.91 3.03 0.12
CA VAL A 43 11.69 3.35 -1.30
C VAL A 43 12.57 4.53 -1.75
N LYS A 44 12.56 5.63 -0.99
CA LYS A 44 13.41 6.80 -1.29
C LYS A 44 14.91 6.50 -1.29
N LYS A 45 15.36 5.57 -0.45
CA LYS A 45 16.76 5.14 -0.36
C LYS A 45 17.13 4.05 -1.38
N GLY A 46 16.17 3.57 -2.18
CA GLY A 46 16.39 2.46 -3.11
C GLY A 46 16.61 1.10 -2.41
N LEU A 47 16.26 0.99 -1.13
CA LEU A 47 16.40 -0.26 -0.35
C LEU A 47 15.26 -1.24 -0.63
N ALA A 48 14.09 -0.72 -1.04
CA ALA A 48 12.92 -1.54 -1.38
C ALA A 48 12.14 -0.93 -2.54
N LYS A 49 11.43 -1.78 -3.29
CA LYS A 49 10.35 -1.36 -4.21
C LYS A 49 9.02 -1.76 -3.59
N CYS A 50 8.16 -0.78 -3.33
CA CYS A 50 6.86 -1.01 -2.70
C CYS A 50 5.73 -0.66 -3.67
N PHE A 51 4.78 -1.56 -3.81
CA PHE A 51 3.57 -1.39 -4.60
C PHE A 51 2.35 -1.61 -3.71
N VAL A 52 1.29 -0.85 -3.96
CA VAL A 52 0.05 -0.90 -3.20
C VAL A 52 -1.13 -1.23 -4.12
N LEU A 53 -2.08 -1.98 -3.59
CA LEU A 53 -3.35 -2.29 -4.25
C LEU A 53 -4.42 -1.35 -3.69
N ILE A 54 -5.05 -0.56 -4.57
CA ILE A 54 -6.10 0.39 -4.22
C ILE A 54 -7.42 -0.06 -4.83
N ASP A 55 -8.48 0.02 -4.03
CA ASP A 55 -9.87 -0.14 -4.47
C ASP A 55 -10.50 1.26 -4.64
N HIS A 56 -10.98 1.56 -5.84
CA HIS A 56 -11.60 2.84 -6.23
C HIS A 56 -13.12 2.87 -6.00
N LYS A 57 -13.66 1.98 -5.16
CA LYS A 57 -15.08 1.98 -4.78
C LYS A 57 -15.59 3.32 -4.26
#